data_AF-A0A5Y3VZH6-F1
#
_entry.id   AF-A0A5Y3VZH6-F1
#
_cell.length_a   1.000
_cell.length_b   1.000
_cell.length_c   1.000
_cell.angle_alpha   90.00
_cell.angle_beta   90.00
_cell.angle_gamma   90.00
#
_symmetry.space_group_name_H-M   'P 1'
#
loop_
_entity.id
_entity.type
_entity.pdbx_description
1 polymer ?
#
loop_
_entity_poly.entity_id
_entity_poly.type
_entity_poly.pdbx_seq_one_letter_code
_entity_poly.pdbx_strand_id
1 'polypeptide(L)'
;MSSEYLKGKRVADPVLTSVARGYKNAAFISQYIFPRVGMEKEGAKVPTFGKGVFATYETLRAMGGASNIATREKSGTVDIVLDEHDLAVPVDYREQHESMFNEQAKAIKRARNGILLSQEVAAAAMAQNTSLYLKDSVRKFTAADSWAAGKGDPVRDVSSGMDAVRNAIGLRPNLMVMGASVLPLLRFHPALQAVMGSNERKRITIELMKDIFEIENIVIGYPVRLEDNDKKDAAAKTVDIWKDSLMLYYVSGPQNEGDNGDENEPSFGYTFQLNGLPVADTYPGEGGKITYSRYTDIYKMAVVGSDAGYIMTNLKGA
;
A
#
# COMPACT_ATOMS: atom_id res chain seq x y z
N MET A 1 -2.30 20.62 -23.74
CA MET A 1 -2.58 19.82 -24.96
C MET A 1 -3.22 18.53 -24.48
N SER A 2 -4.50 18.32 -24.83
CA SER A 2 -5.41 17.43 -24.09
C SER A 2 -5.19 15.94 -24.36
N SER A 3 -5.43 15.13 -23.33
CA SER A 3 -5.42 13.65 -23.28
C SER A 3 -5.97 12.93 -24.53
N GLU A 4 -6.94 13.53 -25.24
CA GLU A 4 -7.51 12.97 -26.48
C GLU A 4 -6.51 12.86 -27.65
N TYR A 5 -5.56 13.81 -27.79
CA TYR A 5 -4.54 13.74 -28.84
C TYR A 5 -3.56 12.57 -28.61
N LEU A 6 -3.33 12.19 -27.35
CA LEU A 6 -2.46 11.09 -26.97
C LEU A 6 -3.16 9.72 -27.12
N LYS A 7 -4.47 9.64 -26.85
CA LYS A 7 -5.28 8.41 -27.03
C LYS A 7 -5.23 7.86 -28.46
N GLY A 8 -5.18 8.73 -29.47
CA GLY A 8 -5.09 8.31 -30.89
C GLY A 8 -3.70 7.90 -31.38
N LYS A 9 -2.64 8.15 -30.59
CA LYS A 9 -1.25 7.87 -30.99
C LYS A 9 -0.60 6.68 -30.29
N ARG A 10 -1.11 6.26 -29.13
CA ARG A 10 -0.64 5.03 -28.45
C ARG A 10 -1.40 3.81 -29.00
N VAL A 11 -0.74 3.00 -29.82
CA VAL A 11 -1.26 1.70 -30.23
C VAL A 11 -0.98 0.71 -29.10
N ALA A 12 -1.92 0.59 -28.16
CA ALA A 12 -1.82 -0.39 -27.09
C ALA A 12 -1.96 -1.82 -27.64
N ASP A 13 -1.13 -2.75 -27.17
CA ASP A 13 -1.27 -4.16 -27.48
C ASP A 13 -2.23 -4.80 -26.46
N PRO A 14 -3.41 -5.29 -26.87
CA PRO A 14 -4.40 -5.83 -25.94
C PRO A 14 -3.94 -7.12 -25.24
N VAL A 15 -3.09 -7.94 -25.89
CA VAL A 15 -2.58 -9.19 -25.33
C VAL A 15 -1.53 -8.88 -24.27
N LEU A 16 -0.55 -8.04 -24.61
CA LEU A 16 0.48 -7.61 -23.66
C LEU A 16 -0.12 -6.82 -22.51
N THR A 17 -1.15 -6.01 -22.77
CA THR A 17 -1.89 -5.29 -21.72
C THR A 17 -2.61 -6.25 -20.78
N SER A 18 -3.21 -7.33 -21.29
CA SER A 18 -3.82 -8.37 -20.44
C SER A 18 -2.79 -9.08 -19.57
N VAL A 19 -1.63 -9.46 -20.14
CA VAL A 19 -0.49 -10.03 -19.38
C VAL A 19 -0.03 -9.04 -18.30
N ALA A 20 0.11 -7.78 -18.70
CA ALA A 20 0.46 -6.68 -17.83
C ALA A 20 -0.57 -6.40 -16.76
N ARG A 21 -1.86 -6.76 -16.88
CA ARG A 21 -2.87 -6.59 -15.83
C ARG A 21 -2.97 -7.81 -14.91
N GLY A 22 -2.73 -9.01 -15.43
CA GLY A 22 -2.75 -10.26 -14.64
C GLY A 22 -1.54 -10.47 -13.71
N TYR A 23 -0.39 -9.86 -14.00
CA TYR A 23 0.84 -10.06 -13.22
C TYR A 23 0.81 -9.41 -11.80
N LYS A 24 0.74 -10.20 -10.74
CA LYS A 24 0.89 -9.70 -9.36
C LYS A 24 2.18 -10.24 -8.74
N ASN A 25 2.84 -9.43 -7.92
CA ASN A 25 3.93 -9.90 -7.07
C ASN A 25 3.39 -10.03 -5.64
N ALA A 26 3.25 -11.28 -5.18
CA ALA A 26 2.64 -11.60 -3.89
C ALA A 26 3.44 -11.11 -2.67
N ALA A 27 4.72 -10.75 -2.85
CA ALA A 27 5.55 -10.24 -1.77
C ALA A 27 5.30 -8.75 -1.48
N PHE A 28 4.78 -7.98 -2.45
CA PHE A 28 4.51 -6.55 -2.28
C PHE A 28 3.19 -6.33 -1.56
N ILE A 29 3.20 -5.35 -0.64
CA ILE A 29 2.12 -5.14 0.31
C ILE A 29 1.53 -3.73 0.26
N SER A 30 2.11 -2.83 -0.54
CA SER A 30 1.62 -1.47 -0.79
C SER A 30 0.12 -1.41 -1.11
N GLN A 31 -0.38 -2.33 -1.92
CA GLN A 31 -1.79 -2.40 -2.32
C GLN A 31 -2.77 -2.66 -1.16
N TYR A 32 -2.31 -3.26 -0.06
CA TYR A 32 -3.16 -3.46 1.13
C TYR A 32 -3.33 -2.17 1.92
N ILE A 33 -2.32 -1.28 1.89
CA ILE A 33 -2.33 0.00 2.63
C ILE A 33 -2.95 1.11 1.79
N PHE A 34 -2.68 1.09 0.48
CA PHE A 34 -3.15 2.08 -0.48
C PHE A 34 -3.97 1.40 -1.59
N PRO A 35 -5.23 1.00 -1.32
CA PRO A 35 -6.12 0.45 -2.34
C PRO A 35 -6.23 1.38 -3.54
N ARG A 36 -6.46 0.79 -4.72
CA ARG A 36 -6.55 1.55 -5.97
C ARG A 36 -7.93 2.19 -6.12
N VAL A 37 -7.95 3.46 -6.49
CA VAL A 37 -9.15 4.23 -6.83
C VAL A 37 -9.01 4.77 -8.24
N GLY A 38 -10.00 4.50 -9.08
CA GLY A 38 -10.04 4.93 -10.47
C GLY A 38 -10.42 6.41 -10.60
N MET A 39 -9.65 7.17 -11.38
CA MET A 39 -9.93 8.57 -11.68
C MET A 39 -10.14 8.79 -13.18
N GLU A 40 -11.10 9.65 -13.53
CA GLU A 40 -11.36 10.05 -14.91
C GLU A 40 -10.38 11.12 -15.43
N LYS A 41 -9.73 11.86 -14.52
CA LYS A 41 -8.83 12.98 -14.84
C LYS A 41 -7.52 12.81 -14.09
N GLU A 42 -6.44 13.31 -14.69
CA GLU A 42 -5.10 13.30 -14.07
C GLU A 42 -4.98 14.29 -12.90
N GLY A 43 -5.91 15.25 -12.78
CA GLY A 43 -5.97 16.20 -11.67
C GLY A 43 -7.31 16.11 -10.95
N ALA A 44 -7.28 15.95 -9.63
CA ALA A 44 -8.47 15.92 -8.79
C ALA A 44 -8.20 16.57 -7.42
N LYS A 45 -9.24 17.17 -6.84
CA LYS A 45 -9.23 17.61 -5.44
C LYS A 45 -9.90 16.53 -4.61
N VAL A 46 -9.13 15.82 -3.80
CA VAL A 46 -9.64 14.74 -2.96
C VAL A 46 -9.93 15.31 -1.57
N PRO A 47 -11.11 15.04 -0.97
CA PRO A 47 -11.40 15.47 0.38
C PRO A 47 -10.46 14.78 1.37
N THR A 48 -9.89 15.52 2.31
CA THR A 48 -9.25 14.91 3.47
C THR A 48 -10.32 14.51 4.48
N PHE A 49 -10.12 13.38 5.13
CA PHE A 49 -11.02 12.98 6.20
C PHE A 49 -10.66 13.72 7.47
N GLY A 50 -11.69 14.08 8.22
CA GLY A 50 -11.55 14.59 9.57
C GLY A 50 -12.70 14.03 10.41
N LYS A 51 -12.87 14.58 11.62
CA LYS A 51 -13.88 14.09 12.57
C LYS A 51 -15.34 14.25 12.13
N GLY A 52 -15.62 14.79 10.94
CA GLY A 52 -16.97 14.94 10.40
C GLY A 52 -17.70 13.61 10.16
N VAL A 53 -16.98 12.48 10.03
CA VAL A 53 -17.59 11.13 9.91
C VAL A 53 -18.36 10.73 11.18
N PHE A 54 -18.05 11.34 12.32
CA PHE A 54 -18.72 11.10 13.60
C PHE A 54 -19.94 11.99 13.85
N ALA A 55 -20.25 12.91 12.93
CA ALA A 55 -21.40 13.78 13.10
C ALA A 55 -22.67 12.93 13.09
N THR A 56 -23.45 13.02 14.16
CA THR A 56 -24.81 12.47 14.16
C THR A 56 -25.69 13.43 13.35
N TYR A 57 -26.42 12.89 12.39
CA TYR A 57 -27.35 13.67 11.57
C TYR A 57 -28.78 13.42 12.05
N GLU A 58 -29.61 14.46 11.99
CA GLU A 58 -31.05 14.29 12.19
C GLU A 58 -31.58 13.40 11.05
N THR A 59 -32.13 12.24 11.41
CA THR A 59 -32.65 11.27 10.45
C THR A 59 -34.17 11.24 10.45
N LEU A 60 -34.81 11.79 11.50
CA LEU A 60 -36.26 11.88 11.56
C LEU A 60 -36.71 13.00 10.62
N ARG A 61 -37.38 12.60 9.55
CA ARG A 61 -38.04 13.51 8.62
C ARG A 61 -39.54 13.49 8.88
N ALA A 62 -40.15 14.66 9.06
CA ALA A 62 -41.60 14.77 9.09
C ALA A 62 -42.21 14.34 7.75
N MET A 63 -43.41 13.75 7.80
CA MET A 63 -44.17 13.41 6.59
C MET A 63 -44.49 14.70 5.83
N GLY A 64 -44.06 14.80 4.56
CA GLY A 64 -44.20 15.99 3.73
C GLY A 64 -43.09 17.06 3.86
N GLY A 65 -42.14 16.88 4.79
CA GLY A 65 -40.99 17.80 4.94
C GLY A 65 -39.93 17.65 3.85
N ALA A 66 -39.04 18.63 3.72
CA ALA A 66 -37.84 18.50 2.90
C ALA A 66 -36.90 17.44 3.51
N SER A 67 -36.07 16.78 2.69
CA SER A 67 -35.09 15.81 3.19
C SER A 67 -34.01 16.49 4.02
N ASN A 68 -33.61 15.86 5.12
CA ASN A 68 -32.44 16.28 5.88
C ASN A 68 -31.21 16.07 5.00
N ILE A 69 -30.42 17.13 4.81
CA ILE A 69 -29.22 17.09 3.96
C ILE A 69 -28.02 16.89 4.88
N ALA A 70 -27.32 15.77 4.71
CA ALA A 70 -26.06 15.53 5.38
C ALA A 70 -24.98 16.42 4.77
N THR A 71 -24.65 17.52 5.45
CA THR A 71 -23.47 18.32 5.10
C THR A 71 -22.26 17.61 5.68
N ARG A 72 -21.44 16.98 4.82
CA ARG A 72 -20.12 16.47 5.23
C ARG A 72 -19.23 17.66 5.53
N GLU A 73 -18.74 17.77 6.76
CA GLU A 73 -17.68 18.73 7.08
C GLU A 73 -16.42 18.31 6.31
N LYS A 74 -16.09 19.04 5.25
CA LYS A 74 -14.81 18.90 4.55
C LYS A 74 -13.77 19.64 5.38
N SER A 75 -12.97 18.90 6.16
CA SER A 75 -11.86 19.47 6.94
C SER A 75 -10.78 20.08 6.04
N GLY A 76 -10.68 19.63 4.79
CA GLY A 76 -9.73 20.11 3.79
C GLY A 76 -9.82 19.36 2.45
N THR A 77 -8.99 19.75 1.50
CA THR A 77 -8.79 19.03 0.24
C THR A 77 -7.31 18.92 -0.06
N VAL A 78 -6.87 17.76 -0.55
CA VAL A 78 -5.53 17.58 -1.11
C VAL A 78 -5.63 17.61 -2.63
N ASP A 79 -4.78 18.41 -3.25
CA ASP A 79 -4.63 18.44 -4.70
C ASP A 79 -3.79 17.24 -5.15
N ILE A 80 -4.42 16.33 -5.88
CA ILE A 80 -3.79 15.16 -6.47
C ILE A 80 -3.58 15.44 -7.95
N VAL A 81 -2.32 15.38 -8.37
CA VAL A 81 -1.89 15.40 -9.76
C VAL A 81 -1.16 14.09 -10.01
N LEU A 82 -1.70 13.26 -10.91
CA LEU A 82 -1.14 11.97 -11.26
C LEU A 82 0.17 12.10 -12.03
N ASP A 83 1.07 11.16 -11.80
CA ASP A 83 2.37 11.11 -12.45
C ASP A 83 2.43 9.89 -13.40
N GLU A 84 3.06 10.05 -14.57
CA GLU A 84 3.29 8.95 -15.50
C GLU A 84 4.48 8.11 -15.03
N HIS A 85 4.21 6.82 -14.79
CA HIS A 85 5.20 5.82 -14.44
C HIS A 85 5.35 4.85 -15.61
N ASP A 86 6.52 4.91 -16.23
CA ASP A 86 6.83 4.16 -17.44
C ASP A 86 8.14 3.39 -17.31
N LEU A 87 8.16 2.16 -17.82
CA LEU A 87 9.38 1.36 -17.89
C LEU A 87 9.37 0.47 -19.14
N ALA A 88 10.44 0.58 -19.93
CA ALA A 88 10.67 -0.24 -21.11
C ALA A 88 11.80 -1.23 -20.88
N VAL A 89 11.62 -2.47 -21.35
CA VAL A 89 12.62 -3.53 -21.31
C VAL A 89 12.95 -3.96 -22.74
N PRO A 90 14.24 -3.95 -23.13
CA PRO A 90 14.66 -4.34 -24.48
C PRO A 90 14.53 -5.86 -24.69
N VAL A 91 14.18 -6.25 -25.91
CA VAL A 91 14.15 -7.64 -26.40
C VAL A 91 14.87 -7.67 -27.75
N ASP A 92 15.87 -8.53 -27.89
CA ASP A 92 16.58 -8.71 -29.17
C ASP A 92 15.77 -9.61 -30.12
N TYR A 93 15.77 -9.30 -31.41
CA TYR A 93 15.04 -10.07 -32.41
C TYR A 93 15.46 -11.55 -32.47
N ARG A 94 16.75 -11.86 -32.26
CA ARG A 94 17.24 -13.25 -32.23
C ARG A 94 16.73 -13.98 -31.00
N GLU A 95 16.73 -13.31 -29.85
CA GLU A 95 16.21 -13.87 -28.60
C GLU A 95 14.73 -14.23 -28.74
N GLN A 96 13.93 -13.32 -29.31
CA GLN A 96 12.52 -13.56 -29.58
C GLN A 96 12.29 -14.71 -30.59
N HIS A 97 13.15 -14.85 -31.60
CA HIS A 97 12.98 -15.85 -32.66
C HIS A 97 13.43 -17.27 -32.24
N GLU A 98 14.40 -17.37 -31.33
CA GLU A 98 14.90 -18.63 -30.77
C GLU A 98 14.08 -19.10 -29.55
N SER A 99 13.36 -18.20 -28.88
CA SER A 99 12.58 -18.55 -27.70
C SER A 99 11.29 -19.29 -28.04
N MET A 100 11.04 -20.38 -27.30
CA MET A 100 9.74 -21.07 -27.33
C MET A 100 8.62 -20.27 -26.64
N PHE A 101 8.96 -19.20 -25.92
CA PHE A 101 8.02 -18.37 -25.19
C PHE A 101 8.02 -16.94 -25.72
N ASN A 102 6.94 -16.21 -25.45
CA ASN A 102 6.87 -14.80 -25.81
C ASN A 102 7.81 -13.96 -24.90
N GLU A 103 8.98 -13.55 -25.42
CA GLU A 103 9.95 -12.73 -24.68
C GLU A 103 9.45 -11.31 -24.44
N GLN A 104 8.64 -10.73 -25.35
CA GLN A 104 7.98 -9.46 -25.10
C GLN A 104 7.04 -9.55 -23.88
N ALA A 105 6.27 -10.63 -23.74
CA ALA A 105 5.43 -10.83 -22.56
C ALA A 105 6.25 -10.99 -21.27
N LYS A 106 7.42 -11.64 -21.33
CA LYS A 106 8.36 -11.71 -20.18
C LYS A 106 8.96 -10.34 -19.86
N ALA A 107 9.33 -9.57 -20.88
CA ALA A 107 9.85 -8.21 -20.75
C ALA A 107 8.81 -7.28 -20.11
N ILE A 108 7.54 -7.36 -20.50
CA ILE A 108 6.43 -6.63 -19.85
C ILE A 108 6.27 -7.02 -18.38
N LYS A 109 6.36 -8.31 -18.03
CA LYS A 109 6.33 -8.74 -16.61
C LYS A 109 7.49 -8.15 -15.82
N ARG A 110 8.69 -8.11 -16.40
CA ARG A 110 9.87 -7.48 -15.78
C ARG A 110 9.66 -5.96 -15.59
N ALA A 111 9.16 -5.28 -16.62
CA ALA A 111 8.83 -3.86 -16.57
C ALA A 111 7.81 -3.56 -15.46
N ARG A 112 6.68 -4.29 -15.44
CA ARG A 112 5.68 -4.15 -14.38
C ARG A 112 6.27 -4.42 -13.01
N ASN A 113 7.05 -5.48 -12.82
CA ASN A 113 7.68 -5.77 -11.54
C ASN A 113 8.60 -4.65 -11.06
N GLY A 114 9.33 -4.01 -11.97
CA GLY A 114 10.14 -2.83 -11.67
C GLY A 114 9.30 -1.65 -11.17
N ILE A 115 8.18 -1.36 -11.84
CA ILE A 115 7.24 -0.32 -11.39
C ILE A 115 6.62 -0.67 -10.03
N LEU A 116 6.18 -1.93 -9.84
CA LEU A 116 5.62 -2.39 -8.56
C LEU A 116 6.62 -2.29 -7.41
N LEU A 117 7.92 -2.56 -7.65
CA LEU A 117 8.96 -2.35 -6.65
C LEU A 117 9.10 -0.87 -6.29
N SER A 118 9.10 0.02 -7.29
CA SER A 118 9.12 1.47 -7.05
C SER A 118 7.88 1.95 -6.28
N GLN A 119 6.70 1.40 -6.59
CA GLN A 119 5.47 1.62 -5.82
C GLN A 119 5.64 1.19 -4.36
N GLU A 120 6.19 -0.01 -4.13
CA GLU A 120 6.42 -0.53 -2.79
C GLU A 120 7.34 0.37 -1.97
N VAL A 121 8.44 0.84 -2.57
CA VAL A 121 9.41 1.74 -1.91
C VAL A 121 8.76 3.08 -1.57
N ALA A 122 8.00 3.67 -2.49
CA ALA A 122 7.33 4.94 -2.25
C ALA A 122 6.20 4.81 -1.21
N ALA A 123 5.40 3.74 -1.28
CA ALA A 123 4.37 3.43 -0.29
C ALA A 123 4.97 3.26 1.10
N ALA A 124 6.05 2.50 1.23
CA ALA A 124 6.74 2.28 2.49
C ALA A 124 7.34 3.58 3.05
N ALA A 125 7.84 4.49 2.18
CA ALA A 125 8.35 5.78 2.60
C ALA A 125 7.23 6.68 3.18
N MET A 126 6.03 6.67 2.60
CA MET A 126 4.87 7.39 3.14
C MET A 126 4.34 6.74 4.41
N ALA A 127 4.10 5.43 4.39
CA ALA A 127 3.59 4.65 5.52
C ALA A 127 4.51 4.75 6.75
N GLN A 128 5.83 4.83 6.59
CA GLN A 128 6.75 4.95 7.71
C GLN A 128 7.11 6.40 8.08
N ASN A 129 6.55 7.40 7.39
CA ASN A 129 6.82 8.80 7.70
C ASN A 129 5.96 9.28 8.88
N THR A 130 6.57 9.37 10.06
CA THR A 130 5.87 9.82 11.28
C THR A 130 5.26 11.23 11.19
N SER A 131 5.68 12.07 10.23
CA SER A 131 5.06 13.40 10.04
C SER A 131 3.69 13.34 9.37
N LEU A 132 3.31 12.20 8.77
CA LEU A 132 2.00 11.98 8.14
C LEU A 132 0.97 11.40 9.12
N TYR A 133 1.33 11.25 10.39
CA TYR A 133 0.47 10.75 11.46
C TYR A 133 0.10 11.87 12.42
N LEU A 134 -1.03 11.71 13.13
CA LEU A 134 -1.30 12.53 14.30
C LEU A 134 -0.22 12.33 15.36
N LYS A 135 0.08 13.38 16.14
CA LYS A 135 1.11 13.33 17.19
C LYS A 135 0.91 12.17 18.17
N ASP A 136 -0.33 11.93 18.57
CA ASP A 136 -0.70 10.85 19.51
C ASP A 136 -0.83 9.47 18.84
N SER A 137 -0.73 9.43 17.50
CA SER A 137 -0.72 8.21 16.69
C SER A 137 0.70 7.70 16.37
N VAL A 138 1.72 8.25 17.02
CA VAL A 138 3.12 7.86 16.85
C VAL A 138 3.70 7.41 18.17
N ARG A 139 4.23 6.19 18.21
CA ARG A 139 5.02 5.67 19.33
C ARG A 139 6.42 5.28 18.87
N LYS A 140 7.41 5.88 19.53
CA LYS A 140 8.83 5.59 19.29
C LYS A 140 9.37 4.82 20.48
N PHE A 141 9.82 3.60 20.22
CA PHE A 141 10.41 2.75 21.24
C PHE A 141 11.88 3.12 21.47
N THR A 142 12.30 2.96 22.71
CA THR A 142 13.68 3.07 23.18
C THR A 142 14.23 1.67 23.47
N ALA A 143 15.52 1.55 23.76
CA ALA A 143 16.11 0.28 24.18
C ALA A 143 15.50 -0.30 25.48
N ALA A 144 14.84 0.52 26.31
CA ALA A 144 14.28 0.10 27.60
C ALA A 144 12.90 -0.57 27.45
N ASP A 145 12.08 -0.09 26.51
CA ASP A 145 10.71 -0.55 26.26
C ASP A 145 10.57 -1.37 24.97
N SER A 146 11.67 -1.62 24.25
CA SER A 146 11.69 -2.43 23.03
C SER A 146 11.21 -3.87 23.24
N TRP A 147 10.80 -4.52 22.16
CA TRP A 147 10.36 -5.92 22.13
C TRP A 147 11.52 -6.91 21.98
N ALA A 148 12.76 -6.39 21.92
CA ALA A 148 13.94 -7.21 21.83
C ALA A 148 14.12 -8.05 23.10
N ALA A 149 14.64 -9.28 22.92
CA ALA A 149 14.85 -10.23 24.01
C ALA A 149 13.60 -10.53 24.87
N GLY A 150 12.40 -10.41 24.30
CA GLY A 150 11.13 -10.73 24.97
C GLY A 150 10.71 -9.72 26.04
N LYS A 151 11.24 -8.49 25.99
CA LYS A 151 10.86 -7.36 26.84
C LYS A 151 9.62 -6.64 26.27
N GLY A 152 9.06 -5.70 27.03
CA GLY A 152 7.90 -4.95 26.59
C GLY A 152 6.61 -5.78 26.60
N ASP A 153 5.53 -5.19 26.08
CA ASP A 153 4.22 -5.82 26.05
C ASP A 153 3.53 -5.54 24.71
N PRO A 154 3.82 -6.34 23.66
CA PRO A 154 3.23 -6.14 22.35
C PRO A 154 1.70 -6.16 22.35
N VAL A 155 1.07 -6.92 23.26
CA VAL A 155 -0.39 -7.02 23.36
C VAL A 155 -0.97 -5.69 23.81
N ARG A 156 -0.45 -5.15 24.92
CA ARG A 156 -0.87 -3.84 25.42
C ARG A 156 -0.55 -2.73 24.43
N ASP A 157 0.62 -2.79 23.81
CA ASP A 157 1.11 -1.76 22.88
C ASP A 157 0.25 -1.70 21.61
N VAL A 158 -0.10 -2.85 21.03
CA VAL A 158 -1.03 -2.94 19.90
C VAL A 158 -2.43 -2.50 20.31
N SER A 159 -2.98 -3.00 21.42
CA SER A 159 -4.32 -2.59 21.89
C SER A 159 -4.42 -1.08 22.09
N SER A 160 -3.37 -0.45 22.65
CA SER A 160 -3.33 1.00 22.85
C SER A 160 -3.34 1.75 21.51
N GLY A 161 -2.62 1.23 20.50
CA GLY A 161 -2.64 1.78 19.15
C GLY A 161 -4.00 1.61 18.45
N MET A 162 -4.67 0.46 18.65
CA MET A 162 -6.01 0.22 18.12
C MET A 162 -7.03 1.18 18.72
N ASP A 163 -6.97 1.41 20.03
CA ASP A 163 -7.84 2.37 20.70
C ASP A 163 -7.55 3.81 20.26
N ALA A 164 -6.29 4.18 20.00
CA ALA A 164 -5.94 5.48 19.46
C ALA A 164 -6.60 5.72 18.09
N VAL A 165 -6.52 4.76 17.16
CA VAL A 165 -7.22 4.84 15.87
C VAL A 165 -8.73 4.87 16.05
N ARG A 166 -9.29 3.98 16.88
CA ARG A 166 -10.74 3.95 17.15
C ARG A 166 -11.26 5.26 17.72
N ASN A 167 -10.52 5.87 18.63
CA ASN A 167 -10.90 7.17 19.21
C ASN A 167 -10.74 8.32 18.21
N ALA A 168 -9.87 8.17 17.21
CA ALA A 168 -9.61 9.16 16.18
C ALA A 168 -10.63 9.13 15.04
N ILE A 169 -11.06 7.94 14.57
CA ILE A 169 -11.98 7.76 13.42
C ILE A 169 -13.28 6.98 13.69
N GLY A 170 -13.45 6.39 14.87
CA GLY A 170 -14.67 5.69 15.29
C GLY A 170 -14.73 4.23 14.85
N LEU A 171 -13.75 3.81 14.07
CA LEU A 171 -13.61 2.48 13.51
C LEU A 171 -12.34 1.84 14.06
N ARG A 172 -12.40 0.55 14.39
CA ARG A 172 -11.19 -0.20 14.76
C ARG A 172 -10.33 -0.42 13.51
N PRO A 173 -8.99 -0.37 13.63
CA PRO A 173 -8.13 -0.72 12.50
C PRO A 173 -8.36 -2.17 12.09
N ASN A 174 -8.37 -2.43 10.79
CA ASN A 174 -8.59 -3.75 10.19
C ASN A 174 -7.30 -4.35 9.61
N LEU A 175 -6.24 -3.54 9.47
CA LEU A 175 -4.97 -3.94 8.90
C LEU A 175 -3.80 -3.62 9.84
N MET A 176 -2.99 -4.62 10.12
CA MET A 176 -1.67 -4.49 10.74
C MET A 176 -0.60 -4.78 9.70
N VAL A 177 0.35 -3.86 9.56
CA VAL A 177 1.52 -4.02 8.71
C VAL A 177 2.78 -4.02 9.57
N MET A 178 3.68 -4.95 9.34
CA MET A 178 4.96 -4.97 10.04
C MET A 178 6.12 -5.29 9.11
N GLY A 179 7.30 -4.72 9.39
CA GLY A 179 8.52 -5.12 8.73
C GLY A 179 8.92 -6.56 9.06
N ALA A 180 9.62 -7.23 8.15
CA ALA A 180 10.07 -8.61 8.33
C ALA A 180 10.89 -8.82 9.61
N SER A 181 11.62 -7.78 10.05
CA SER A 181 12.45 -7.80 11.25
C SER A 181 11.66 -7.86 12.57
N VAL A 182 10.38 -7.48 12.56
CA VAL A 182 9.50 -7.45 13.74
C VAL A 182 8.93 -8.83 14.05
N LEU A 183 8.63 -9.62 13.02
CA LEU A 183 7.97 -10.92 13.17
C LEU A 183 8.72 -11.90 14.10
N PRO A 184 10.06 -12.05 14.03
CA PRO A 184 10.82 -12.87 14.97
C PRO A 184 10.69 -12.44 16.44
N LEU A 185 10.50 -11.14 16.70
CA LEU A 185 10.29 -10.61 18.05
C LEU A 185 8.98 -11.12 18.65
N LEU A 186 7.94 -11.24 17.82
CA LEU A 186 6.60 -11.67 18.22
C LEU A 186 6.46 -13.19 18.34
N ARG A 187 7.10 -13.96 17.43
CA ARG A 187 6.93 -15.43 17.34
C ARG A 187 7.21 -16.21 18.63
N PHE A 188 8.06 -15.66 19.48
CA PHE A 188 8.48 -16.27 20.75
C PHE A 188 8.34 -15.29 21.93
N HIS A 189 7.49 -14.26 21.79
CA HIS A 189 7.34 -13.26 22.82
C HIS A 189 6.64 -13.82 24.06
N PRO A 190 7.22 -13.69 25.28
CA PRO A 190 6.61 -14.23 26.49
C PRO A 190 5.20 -13.71 26.77
N ALA A 191 4.94 -12.41 26.52
CA ALA A 191 3.61 -11.82 26.70
C ALA A 191 2.54 -12.47 25.79
N LEU A 192 2.88 -12.79 24.54
CA LEU A 192 1.96 -13.46 23.63
C LEU A 192 1.73 -14.93 24.03
N GLN A 193 2.78 -15.62 24.50
CA GLN A 193 2.66 -16.99 25.01
C GLN A 193 1.80 -17.07 26.27
N ALA A 194 1.86 -16.05 27.13
CA ALA A 194 1.07 -15.98 28.36
C ALA A 194 -0.44 -15.93 28.08
N VAL A 195 -0.86 -15.23 27.01
CA VAL A 195 -2.28 -15.16 26.59
C VAL A 195 -2.83 -16.54 26.19
N MET A 196 -1.99 -17.43 25.66
CA MET A 196 -2.40 -18.77 25.23
C MET A 196 -2.54 -19.81 26.35
N GLY A 197 -2.09 -19.51 27.57
CA GLY A 197 -2.03 -20.48 28.67
C GLY A 197 -0.81 -21.40 28.65
N SER A 198 -0.42 -21.91 29.82
CA SER A 198 0.86 -22.59 30.09
C SER A 198 0.98 -23.99 29.49
N ASN A 199 2.01 -24.26 28.67
CA ASN A 199 3.14 -25.18 28.98
C ASN A 199 4.00 -25.62 27.77
N GLU A 200 3.73 -25.15 26.56
CA GLU A 200 4.62 -25.45 25.43
C GLU A 200 5.07 -24.14 24.80
N ARG A 201 6.38 -24.01 24.56
CA ARG A 201 6.95 -22.94 23.72
C ARG A 201 6.49 -23.15 22.29
N LYS A 202 5.24 -22.80 22.01
CA LYS A 202 4.65 -22.86 20.68
C LYS A 202 5.11 -21.64 19.91
N ARG A 203 5.50 -21.87 18.66
CA ARG A 203 5.73 -20.78 17.70
C ARG A 203 4.37 -20.13 17.43
N ILE A 204 4.29 -18.83 17.66
CA ILE A 204 3.07 -18.06 17.39
C ILE A 204 2.96 -17.87 15.87
N THR A 205 1.85 -18.35 15.29
CA THR A 205 1.55 -18.18 13.86
C THR A 205 0.82 -16.86 13.60
N ILE A 206 0.70 -16.45 12.34
CA ILE A 206 0.04 -15.19 11.98
C ILE A 206 -1.45 -15.25 12.32
N GLU A 207 -2.09 -16.40 12.10
CA GLU A 207 -3.50 -16.64 12.41
C GLU A 207 -3.79 -16.45 13.89
N LEU A 208 -2.88 -16.94 14.75
CA LEU A 208 -2.96 -16.73 16.17
C LEU A 208 -2.66 -15.27 16.56
N MET A 209 -1.75 -14.58 15.87
CA MET A 209 -1.54 -13.15 16.10
C MET A 209 -2.80 -12.34 15.77
N LYS A 210 -3.53 -12.70 14.71
CA LYS A 210 -4.80 -12.05 14.35
C LYS A 210 -5.83 -12.18 15.48
N ASP A 211 -5.92 -13.36 16.08
CA ASP A 211 -6.80 -13.63 17.22
C ASP A 211 -6.37 -12.86 18.47
N ILE A 212 -5.10 -12.96 18.87
CA ILE A 212 -4.57 -12.30 20.08
C ILE A 212 -4.68 -10.76 19.97
N PHE A 213 -4.41 -10.19 18.81
CA PHE A 213 -4.50 -8.75 18.58
C PHE A 213 -5.90 -8.29 18.16
N GLU A 214 -6.86 -9.20 18.00
CA GLU A 214 -8.22 -8.89 17.52
C GLU A 214 -8.25 -8.07 16.23
N ILE A 215 -7.35 -8.37 15.28
CA ILE A 215 -7.23 -7.66 14.00
C ILE A 215 -7.44 -8.59 12.81
N GLU A 216 -8.21 -8.12 11.84
CA GLU A 216 -8.66 -8.94 10.72
C GLU A 216 -7.49 -9.39 9.83
N ASN A 217 -6.60 -8.46 9.48
CA ASN A 217 -5.52 -8.71 8.54
C ASN A 217 -4.16 -8.30 9.10
N ILE A 218 -3.18 -9.20 9.00
CA ILE A 218 -1.78 -8.96 9.32
C ILE A 218 -0.98 -9.23 8.05
N VAL A 219 -0.20 -8.24 7.62
CA VAL A 219 0.60 -8.28 6.40
C VAL A 219 2.05 -7.96 6.74
N ILE A 220 2.98 -8.74 6.20
CA ILE A 220 4.40 -8.64 6.53
C ILE A 220 5.19 -8.16 5.31
N GLY A 221 5.93 -7.08 5.50
CA GLY A 221 6.81 -6.51 4.49
C GLY A 221 8.13 -7.25 4.38
N TYR A 222 8.13 -8.36 3.64
CA TYR A 222 9.33 -9.14 3.28
C TYR A 222 10.25 -8.55 2.20
N PRO A 223 9.76 -7.74 1.24
CA PRO A 223 10.60 -7.24 0.16
C PRO A 223 11.79 -6.40 0.64
N VAL A 224 12.93 -6.60 -0.03
CA VAL A 224 14.14 -5.79 0.11
C VAL A 224 14.37 -4.99 -1.17
N ARG A 225 15.10 -3.89 -1.06
CA ARG A 225 15.62 -3.13 -2.20
C ARG A 225 17.13 -3.06 -2.14
N LEU A 226 17.76 -2.75 -3.27
CA LEU A 226 19.17 -2.36 -3.27
C LEU A 226 19.36 -1.10 -2.44
N GLU A 227 20.42 -1.08 -1.63
CA GLU A 227 20.85 0.12 -0.91
C GLU A 227 21.28 1.20 -1.90
N ASP A 228 22.03 0.78 -2.94
CA ASP A 228 22.58 1.59 -4.03
C ASP A 228 22.19 0.97 -5.37
N ASN A 229 21.38 1.68 -6.16
CA ASN A 229 20.88 1.19 -7.44
C ASN A 229 21.95 1.17 -8.55
N ASP A 230 23.09 1.84 -8.35
CA ASP A 230 24.19 1.83 -9.32
C ASP A 230 25.06 0.57 -9.15
N LYS A 231 24.94 -0.10 -8.00
CA LYS A 231 25.65 -1.36 -7.70
C LYS A 231 24.68 -2.54 -7.83
N LYS A 232 24.72 -3.22 -8.97
CA LYS A 232 23.89 -4.40 -9.29
C LYS A 232 24.69 -5.71 -9.35
N ASP A 233 25.88 -5.72 -8.78
CA ASP A 233 26.76 -6.88 -8.73
C ASP A 233 26.43 -7.82 -7.55
N ALA A 234 27.17 -8.93 -7.45
CA ALA A 234 26.98 -9.92 -6.38
C ALA A 234 27.31 -9.39 -4.97
N ALA A 235 28.03 -8.27 -4.84
CA ALA A 235 28.35 -7.62 -3.57
C ALA A 235 27.33 -6.54 -3.17
N ALA A 236 26.33 -6.29 -4.02
CA ALA A 236 25.30 -5.29 -3.78
C ALA A 236 24.54 -5.58 -2.47
N LYS A 237 24.52 -4.59 -1.59
CA LYS A 237 23.81 -4.68 -0.32
C LYS A 237 22.32 -4.43 -0.53
N THR A 238 21.51 -5.19 0.19
CA THR A 238 20.07 -5.01 0.23
C THR A 238 19.64 -4.49 1.59
N VAL A 239 18.55 -3.72 1.60
CA VAL A 239 17.93 -3.18 2.81
C VAL A 239 16.43 -3.47 2.81
N ASP A 240 15.89 -3.75 3.99
CA ASP A 240 14.46 -3.97 4.18
C ASP A 240 13.67 -2.72 3.84
N ILE A 241 12.62 -2.88 3.03
CA ILE A 241 11.75 -1.75 2.64
C ILE A 241 10.90 -1.28 3.84
N TRP A 242 10.40 -2.22 4.64
CA TRP A 242 9.45 -1.99 5.74
C TRP A 242 10.09 -1.90 7.14
N LYS A 243 11.42 -1.81 7.20
CA LYS A 243 12.28 -1.55 8.39
C LYS A 243 11.83 -2.26 9.68
N ASP A 244 12.09 -1.61 10.82
CA ASP A 244 11.71 -2.02 12.17
C ASP A 244 10.53 -1.16 12.63
N SER A 245 9.36 -1.41 12.02
CA SER A 245 8.14 -0.67 12.30
C SER A 245 6.93 -1.59 12.22
N LEU A 246 5.93 -1.28 13.04
CA LEU A 246 4.59 -1.88 12.99
C LEU A 246 3.58 -0.74 12.88
N MET A 247 2.67 -0.85 11.93
CA MET A 247 1.65 0.14 11.64
C MET A 247 0.28 -0.51 11.73
N LEU A 248 -0.68 0.22 12.27
CA LEU A 248 -2.09 -0.16 12.32
C LEU A 248 -2.87 0.82 11.47
N TYR A 249 -3.74 0.30 10.62
CA TYR A 249 -4.54 1.10 9.72
C TYR A 249 -5.98 0.66 9.74
N TYR A 250 -6.87 1.64 9.56
CA TYR A 250 -8.15 1.39 8.94
C TYR A 250 -8.03 1.69 7.44
N VAL A 251 -8.31 0.68 6.63
CA VAL A 251 -8.32 0.78 5.18
C VAL A 251 -9.68 0.32 4.69
N SER A 252 -10.42 1.20 4.01
CA SER A 252 -11.56 0.79 3.20
C SER A 252 -11.04 0.15 1.91
N GLY A 253 -11.34 -1.13 1.73
CA GLY A 253 -11.11 -1.81 0.46
C GLY A 253 -12.29 -1.57 -0.49
N PRO A 254 -12.11 -1.73 -1.81
CA PRO A 254 -13.24 -1.88 -2.70
C PRO A 254 -14.10 -3.04 -2.21
N GLN A 255 -15.40 -2.82 -2.01
CA GLN A 255 -16.31 -3.83 -1.45
C GLN A 255 -16.46 -5.06 -2.39
N ASN A 256 -16.09 -4.91 -3.67
CA ASN A 256 -16.12 -5.98 -4.68
C ASN A 256 -14.91 -5.89 -5.64
N GLU A 257 -14.51 -7.02 -6.24
CA GLU A 257 -13.57 -7.02 -7.36
C GLU A 257 -14.16 -6.24 -8.55
N GLY A 258 -13.47 -5.18 -8.98
CA GLY A 258 -13.92 -4.31 -10.08
C GLY A 258 -14.69 -3.07 -9.63
N ASP A 259 -14.88 -2.88 -8.32
CA ASP A 259 -15.40 -1.62 -7.78
C ASP A 259 -14.30 -0.55 -7.83
N ASN A 260 -14.62 0.62 -8.36
CA ASN A 260 -13.77 1.78 -8.20
C ASN A 260 -13.97 2.22 -6.76
N GLY A 261 -13.02 1.87 -5.87
CA GLY A 261 -13.12 2.22 -4.45
C GLY A 261 -13.54 3.68 -4.28
N ASP A 262 -14.47 3.94 -3.37
CA ASP A 262 -15.00 5.29 -3.21
C ASP A 262 -13.95 6.15 -2.47
N GLU A 263 -13.39 7.17 -3.14
CA GLU A 263 -12.47 8.12 -2.51
C GLU A 263 -13.12 8.90 -1.36
N ASN A 264 -14.42 8.76 -1.16
CA ASN A 264 -15.19 9.34 -0.07
C ASN A 264 -15.32 8.43 1.16
N GLU A 265 -14.87 7.17 1.10
CA GLU A 265 -14.79 6.32 2.28
C GLU A 265 -13.54 6.63 3.11
N PRO A 266 -13.65 6.73 4.44
CA PRO A 266 -12.49 6.95 5.30
C PRO A 266 -11.46 5.84 5.15
N SER A 267 -10.23 6.20 4.79
CA SER A 267 -9.09 5.28 4.68
C SER A 267 -7.82 6.02 5.07
N PHE A 268 -6.80 5.28 5.49
CA PHE A 268 -5.47 5.87 5.66
C PHE A 268 -4.96 6.51 4.37
N GLY A 269 -5.09 5.81 3.24
CA GLY A 269 -4.58 6.26 1.96
C GLY A 269 -5.13 5.50 0.77
N TYR A 270 -4.89 6.05 -0.41
CA TYR A 270 -5.27 5.45 -1.69
C TYR A 270 -4.15 5.57 -2.72
N THR A 271 -4.19 4.66 -3.69
CA THR A 271 -3.49 4.79 -4.98
C THR A 271 -4.49 5.29 -6.02
N PHE A 272 -4.47 6.58 -6.31
CA PHE A 272 -5.29 7.15 -7.39
C PHE A 272 -4.68 6.74 -8.73
N GLN A 273 -5.46 6.12 -9.60
CA GLN A 273 -5.02 5.61 -10.89
C GLN A 273 -5.94 6.11 -12.00
N LEU A 274 -5.38 6.53 -13.14
CA LEU A 274 -6.19 6.96 -14.28
C LEU A 274 -6.93 5.78 -14.90
N ASN A 275 -8.24 5.94 -15.15
CA ASN A 275 -9.06 4.90 -15.77
C ASN A 275 -8.56 4.53 -17.17
N GLY A 276 -8.60 3.22 -17.48
CA GLY A 276 -8.10 2.66 -18.74
C GLY A 276 -6.63 2.23 -18.71
N LEU A 277 -5.90 2.53 -17.65
CA LEU A 277 -4.53 2.07 -17.40
C LEU A 277 -4.49 0.91 -16.39
N PRO A 278 -3.41 0.11 -16.34
CA PRO A 278 -2.20 0.21 -17.14
C PRO A 278 -2.41 -0.25 -18.59
N VAL A 279 -1.48 0.15 -19.46
CA VAL A 279 -1.36 -0.32 -20.85
C VAL A 279 0.07 -0.80 -21.11
N ALA A 280 0.19 -1.73 -22.06
CA ALA A 280 1.47 -2.18 -22.58
C ALA A 280 1.52 -2.04 -24.10
N ASP A 281 2.69 -1.67 -24.61
CA ASP A 281 2.95 -1.52 -26.04
C ASP A 281 4.40 -1.91 -26.38
N THR A 282 4.71 -1.98 -27.67
CA THR A 282 6.06 -2.24 -28.17
C THR A 282 6.48 -1.21 -29.19
N TYR A 283 7.75 -0.82 -29.19
CA TYR A 283 8.31 0.07 -30.21
C TYR A 283 9.74 -0.34 -30.60
N PRO A 284 10.14 -0.12 -31.86
CA PRO A 284 11.49 -0.47 -32.31
C PRO A 284 12.53 0.48 -31.69
N GLY A 285 13.67 -0.08 -31.28
CA GLY A 285 14.86 0.67 -30.92
C GLY A 285 15.69 1.08 -32.13
N GLU A 286 16.69 1.92 -31.88
CA GLU A 286 17.64 2.33 -32.92
C GLU A 286 18.34 1.11 -33.55
N GLY A 287 18.41 1.10 -34.88
CA GLY A 287 19.03 0.01 -35.64
C GLY A 287 18.15 -1.23 -35.87
N GLY A 288 16.89 -1.24 -35.41
CA GLY A 288 15.88 -2.24 -35.80
C GLY A 288 16.10 -3.68 -35.29
N LYS A 289 17.13 -3.91 -34.46
CA LYS A 289 17.44 -5.22 -33.87
C LYS A 289 16.82 -5.41 -32.49
N ILE A 290 16.56 -4.32 -31.79
CA ILE A 290 15.98 -4.32 -30.45
C ILE A 290 14.54 -3.83 -30.57
N THR A 291 13.62 -4.55 -29.94
CA THR A 291 12.25 -4.07 -29.71
C THR A 291 12.09 -3.81 -28.22
N TYR A 292 11.65 -2.61 -27.85
CA TYR A 292 11.32 -2.28 -26.47
C TYR A 292 9.90 -2.70 -26.18
N SER A 293 9.72 -3.48 -25.11
CA SER A 293 8.40 -3.77 -24.54
C SER A 293 8.18 -2.87 -23.34
N ARG A 294 7.13 -2.06 -23.39
CA ARG A 294 6.89 -0.97 -22.45
C ARG A 294 5.61 -1.18 -21.65
N TYR A 295 5.71 -0.89 -20.35
CA TYR A 295 4.58 -0.86 -19.43
C TYR A 295 4.40 0.57 -18.92
N THR A 296 3.22 1.15 -19.14
CA THR A 296 2.88 2.50 -18.71
C THR A 296 1.67 2.49 -17.78
N ASP A 297 1.80 3.16 -16.65
CA ASP A 297 0.74 3.36 -15.66
C ASP A 297 0.75 4.83 -15.21
N ILE A 298 -0.41 5.43 -14.97
CA ILE A 298 -0.51 6.82 -14.48
C ILE A 298 -1.24 6.76 -13.15
N TYR A 299 -0.50 7.03 -12.08
CA TYR A 299 -1.02 6.89 -10.73
C TYR A 299 -0.32 7.83 -9.75
N LYS A 300 -0.91 8.00 -8.57
CA LYS A 300 -0.33 8.67 -7.42
C LYS A 300 -0.84 8.06 -6.13
N MET A 301 0.08 7.74 -5.24
CA MET A 301 -0.27 7.32 -3.88
C MET A 301 -0.32 8.55 -2.99
N ALA A 302 -1.34 8.62 -2.14
CA ALA A 302 -1.46 9.69 -1.15
C ALA A 302 -2.10 9.19 0.15
N VAL A 303 -1.67 9.80 1.25
CA VAL A 303 -2.30 9.67 2.56
C VAL A 303 -3.43 10.69 2.63
N VAL A 304 -4.66 10.22 2.88
CA VAL A 304 -5.88 11.05 2.92
C VAL A 304 -6.54 11.07 4.30
N GLY A 305 -6.21 10.11 5.16
CA GLY A 305 -6.71 9.98 6.53
C GLY A 305 -5.57 9.67 7.50
N SER A 306 -4.80 10.69 7.89
CA SER A 306 -3.73 10.58 8.88
C SER A 306 -4.20 10.10 10.26
N ASP A 307 -5.48 10.26 10.56
CA ASP A 307 -6.18 9.83 11.76
C ASP A 307 -6.57 8.34 11.73
N ALA A 308 -6.64 7.72 10.54
CA ALA A 308 -6.91 6.31 10.34
C ALA A 308 -5.67 5.42 10.48
N GLY A 309 -4.54 5.97 10.95
CA GLY A 309 -3.28 5.26 11.11
C GLY A 309 -2.64 5.42 12.48
N TYR A 310 -1.90 4.41 12.91
CA TYR A 310 -1.00 4.43 14.05
C TYR A 310 0.33 3.78 13.68
N ILE A 311 1.45 4.33 14.14
CA ILE A 311 2.79 3.79 13.86
C ILE A 311 3.62 3.60 15.12
N MET A 312 4.24 2.43 15.21
CA MET A 312 5.24 2.06 16.19
C MET A 312 6.59 1.88 15.50
N THR A 313 7.61 2.62 15.90
CA THR A 313 8.96 2.57 15.31
C THR A 313 10.02 2.15 16.33
N ASN A 314 11.11 1.57 15.85
CA ASN A 314 12.27 1.13 16.66
C ASN A 314 11.92 0.00 17.65
N LEU A 315 11.11 -0.98 17.23
CA LEU A 315 10.65 -2.07 18.09
C LEU A 315 11.79 -2.98 18.58
N LYS A 316 12.96 -2.94 17.94
CA LYS A 316 14.19 -3.58 18.40
C LYS A 316 14.98 -2.74 19.42
N GLY A 317 14.60 -1.48 19.61
CA GLY A 317 15.31 -0.46 20.38
C GLY A 317 16.07 0.49 19.46
N ALA A 318 15.97 1.79 19.76
CA ALA A 318 16.75 2.86 19.13
C ALA A 318 18.24 2.77 19.49
#